data_AF-A0A376FHF5-F1
#
_entry.id   AF-A0A376FHF5-F1
#
_cell.length_a   1.000
_cell.length_b   1.000
_cell.length_c   1.000
_cell.angle_alpha   90.00
_cell.angle_beta   90.00
_cell.angle_gamma   90.00
#
_symmetry.space_group_name_H-M   'P 1'
#
loop_
_entity.id
_entity.type
_entity.pdbx_description
1 polymer ?
#
loop_
_entity_poly.entity_id
_entity_poly.type
_entity_poly.pdbx_seq_one_letter_code
_entity_poly.pdbx_strand_id
1 'polypeptide(L)'
;MAVLSSVPRASPEFRDEHVREVAIENMKKRGLDALVVIGGDGSYMGAKRLTEMGFPCIGLPGTIDNDIKGTDYTIGFFTALGTVVEAIDRLRDTSSSHQRISIVEVMGRYCGDLTLAAAIAGGCEFIVVPESRI
;
A
#
# COMPACT_ATOMS: atom_id res chain seq x y z
N MET A 1 -22.68 4.53 -6.88
CA MET A 1 -21.28 4.30 -6.50
C MET A 1 -21.27 3.31 -5.34
N ALA A 2 -20.82 2.07 -5.56
CA ALA A 2 -20.67 1.11 -4.48
C ALA A 2 -19.23 1.24 -3.95
N VAL A 3 -19.08 1.58 -2.66
CA VAL A 3 -17.79 1.48 -1.98
C VAL A 3 -17.64 0.03 -1.55
N LEU A 4 -16.76 -0.71 -2.22
CA LEU A 4 -16.39 -2.06 -1.79
C LEU A 4 -15.39 -1.92 -0.64
N SER A 5 -15.61 -2.65 0.45
CA SER A 5 -14.68 -2.66 1.58
C SER A 5 -13.40 -3.42 1.21
N SER A 6 -12.26 -2.96 1.73
CA SER A 6 -11.03 -3.74 1.70
C SER A 6 -11.20 -5.00 2.55
N VAL A 7 -10.84 -6.15 1.99
CA VAL A 7 -10.77 -7.43 2.72
C VAL A 7 -9.45 -7.52 3.53
N PRO A 8 -9.38 -8.39 4.56
CA PRO A 8 -8.17 -8.61 5.36
C PRO A 8 -6.94 -8.93 4.50
N ARG A 9 -5.76 -8.61 5.04
CA ARG A 9 -4.47 -8.79 4.39
C ARG A 9 -4.27 -10.27 4.00
N ALA A 10 -4.44 -10.55 2.71
CA ALA A 10 -4.34 -11.86 2.07
C ALA A 10 -5.33 -12.90 2.61
N SER A 11 -6.18 -13.45 1.73
CA SER A 11 -6.84 -14.74 1.97
C SER A 11 -5.79 -15.83 1.70
N PRO A 12 -5.21 -16.48 2.73
CA PRO A 12 -4.20 -17.52 2.49
C PRO A 12 -4.77 -18.67 1.68
N GLU A 13 -6.08 -18.90 1.79
CA GLU A 13 -6.84 -19.87 1.02
C GLU A 13 -6.79 -19.59 -0.48
N PHE A 14 -6.68 -18.32 -0.89
CA PHE A 14 -6.55 -17.95 -2.31
C PHE A 14 -5.23 -18.42 -2.96
N ARG A 15 -4.28 -18.93 -2.15
CA ARG A 15 -3.09 -19.63 -2.65
C ARG A 15 -3.41 -21.04 -3.15
N ASP A 16 -4.51 -21.64 -2.68
CA ASP A 16 -5.02 -22.90 -3.21
C ASP A 16 -5.62 -22.66 -4.61
N GLU A 17 -5.32 -23.57 -5.54
CA GLU A 17 -5.86 -23.55 -6.89
C GLU A 17 -7.36 -23.80 -6.90
N HIS A 18 -7.85 -24.72 -6.05
CA HIS A 18 -9.27 -25.04 -5.98
C HIS A 18 -10.11 -23.81 -5.58
N VAL A 19 -9.61 -22.99 -4.67
CA VAL A 19 -10.27 -21.74 -4.26
C VAL A 19 -10.34 -20.74 -5.42
N ARG A 20 -9.30 -20.68 -6.25
CA ARG A 20 -9.30 -19.81 -7.45
C ARG A 20 -10.26 -20.32 -8.53
N GLU A 21 -10.40 -21.63 -8.70
CA GLU A 21 -11.40 -22.22 -9.61
C GLU A 21 -12.81 -21.81 -9.20
N VAL A 22 -13.14 -21.95 -7.90
CA VAL A 22 -14.43 -21.51 -7.34
C VAL A 22 -14.65 -20.02 -7.58
N ALA A 23 -13.61 -19.18 -7.41
CA ALA A 23 -13.69 -17.75 -7.69
C ALA A 23 -14.00 -17.48 -9.17
N ILE A 24 -13.31 -18.15 -10.11
CA ILE A 24 -13.55 -18.01 -11.56
C ILE A 24 -14.97 -18.47 -11.92
N GLU A 25 -15.43 -19.59 -11.36
CA GLU A 25 -16.78 -20.09 -11.60
C GLU A 25 -17.84 -19.09 -11.11
N ASN A 26 -17.64 -18.49 -9.94
CA ASN A 26 -18.52 -17.45 -9.41
C ASN A 26 -18.54 -16.20 -10.30
N MET A 27 -17.39 -15.79 -10.84
CA MET A 27 -17.32 -14.65 -11.77
C MET A 27 -18.04 -14.95 -13.08
N LYS A 28 -17.84 -16.14 -13.65
CA LYS A 28 -18.52 -16.60 -14.88
C LYS A 28 -20.04 -16.73 -14.68
N LYS A 29 -20.49 -17.30 -13.56
CA LYS A 29 -21.93 -17.39 -13.20
C LYS A 29 -22.61 -16.02 -13.13
N ARG A 30 -21.85 -14.96 -12.84
CA ARG A 30 -22.33 -13.58 -12.75
C ARG A 30 -22.17 -12.80 -14.06
N GLY A 31 -21.65 -13.42 -15.12
CA GLY A 31 -21.42 -12.77 -16.41
C GLY A 31 -20.31 -11.71 -16.36
N LEU A 32 -19.28 -11.90 -15.53
CA LEU A 32 -18.12 -11.01 -15.49
C LEU A 32 -17.07 -11.46 -16.51
N ASP A 33 -16.64 -10.55 -17.36
CA ASP A 33 -15.65 -10.83 -18.43
C ASP A 33 -14.21 -10.60 -17.98
N ALA A 34 -14.00 -9.74 -16.98
CA ALA A 34 -12.68 -9.36 -16.48
C ALA A 34 -12.76 -8.87 -15.02
N LEU A 35 -11.61 -8.81 -14.36
CA LEU A 35 -11.46 -8.30 -12.99
C LEU A 35 -10.44 -7.17 -12.92
N VAL A 36 -10.81 -6.06 -12.30
CA VAL A 36 -9.86 -5.00 -11.90
C VAL A 36 -9.51 -5.20 -10.42
N VAL A 37 -8.23 -5.37 -10.13
CA VAL A 37 -7.71 -5.64 -8.79
C VAL A 37 -6.93 -4.41 -8.30
N ILE A 38 -7.42 -3.78 -7.24
CA ILE A 38 -6.76 -2.64 -6.59
C ILE A 38 -6.07 -3.14 -5.32
N GLY A 39 -4.76 -2.96 -5.21
CA GLY A 39 -4.01 -3.37 -4.03
C GLY A 39 -2.50 -3.35 -4.22
N GLY A 40 -1.78 -3.97 -3.28
CA GLY A 40 -0.34 -4.14 -3.35
C GLY A 40 0.10 -5.48 -3.97
N ASP A 41 1.37 -5.83 -3.78
CA ASP A 41 2.03 -7.00 -4.39
C ASP A 41 1.27 -8.33 -4.20
N GLY A 42 0.75 -8.57 -2.98
CA GLY A 42 -0.03 -9.78 -2.70
C GLY A 42 -1.30 -9.91 -3.55
N SER A 43 -1.99 -8.80 -3.82
CA SER A 43 -3.18 -8.77 -4.68
C SER A 43 -2.82 -9.01 -6.14
N TYR A 44 -1.68 -8.47 -6.60
CA TYR A 44 -1.19 -8.68 -7.96
C TYR A 44 -0.84 -10.14 -8.22
N MET A 45 -0.26 -10.82 -7.23
CA MET A 45 -0.01 -12.26 -7.34
C MET A 45 -1.30 -13.05 -7.54
N GLY A 46 -2.38 -12.72 -6.83
CA GLY A 46 -3.70 -13.31 -7.04
C GLY A 46 -4.24 -13.05 -8.45
N ALA A 47 -4.18 -11.80 -8.92
CA ALA A 47 -4.60 -11.40 -10.26
C ALA A 47 -3.83 -12.13 -11.37
N LYS A 48 -2.51 -12.28 -11.21
CA LYS A 48 -1.64 -13.02 -12.13
C LYS A 48 -2.08 -14.49 -12.23
N ARG A 49 -2.33 -15.15 -11.10
CA ARG A 49 -2.77 -16.55 -11.09
C ARG A 49 -4.14 -16.74 -11.75
N LEU A 50 -5.09 -15.82 -11.52
CA LEU A 50 -6.38 -15.86 -12.21
C LEU A 50 -6.22 -15.70 -13.74
N THR A 51 -5.33 -14.82 -14.16
CA THR A 51 -5.01 -14.61 -15.59
C THR A 51 -4.36 -15.85 -16.20
N GLU A 52 -3.44 -16.49 -15.50
CA GLU A 52 -2.83 -17.78 -15.90
C GLU A 52 -3.89 -18.89 -16.05
N MET A 53 -4.96 -18.85 -15.25
CA MET A 53 -6.11 -19.77 -15.31
C MET A 53 -7.17 -19.35 -16.36
N GLY A 54 -6.88 -18.33 -17.17
CA GLY A 54 -7.73 -17.90 -18.29
C GLY A 54 -8.80 -16.87 -17.94
N PHE A 55 -8.73 -16.20 -16.78
CA PHE A 55 -9.63 -15.10 -16.42
C PHE A 55 -8.91 -13.74 -16.47
N PRO A 56 -9.25 -12.84 -17.41
CA PRO A 56 -8.54 -11.58 -17.60
C PRO A 56 -8.55 -10.68 -16.35
N CYS A 57 -7.37 -10.23 -15.92
CA CYS A 57 -7.24 -9.31 -14.78
C CYS A 57 -6.37 -8.09 -15.12
N ILE A 58 -6.69 -6.94 -14.52
CA ILE A 58 -5.87 -5.71 -14.54
C ILE A 58 -5.55 -5.30 -13.10
N GLY A 59 -4.28 -5.02 -12.80
CA GLY A 59 -3.84 -4.52 -11.50
C GLY A 59 -3.77 -2.99 -11.45
N LEU A 60 -4.22 -2.39 -10.34
CA LEU A 60 -4.04 -0.97 -10.02
C LEU A 60 -3.30 -0.83 -8.68
N PRO A 61 -2.25 0.00 -8.60
CA PRO A 61 -1.36 0.03 -7.44
C PRO A 61 -2.02 0.80 -6.29
N GLY A 62 -2.60 0.06 -5.33
CA GLY A 62 -3.30 0.61 -4.18
C GLY A 62 -2.59 0.26 -2.88
N THR A 63 -1.63 1.09 -2.49
CA THR A 63 -0.83 0.94 -1.27
C THR A 63 -0.25 2.29 -0.85
N ILE A 64 -0.02 2.48 0.45
CA ILE A 64 0.66 3.66 0.98
C ILE A 64 2.19 3.53 0.96
N ASP A 65 2.69 2.30 0.84
CA ASP A 65 4.11 1.97 1.02
C ASP A 65 5.00 2.38 -0.16
N ASN A 66 4.41 2.74 -1.31
CA ASN A 66 5.11 2.99 -2.58
C ASN A 66 6.02 1.84 -3.08
N ASP A 67 5.70 0.59 -2.72
CA ASP A 67 6.56 -0.58 -2.94
C ASP A 67 6.29 -1.34 -4.25
N ILE A 68 5.58 -0.73 -5.22
CA ILE A 68 5.16 -1.38 -6.46
C ILE A 68 6.04 -0.96 -7.64
N LYS A 69 6.73 -1.94 -8.23
CA LYS A 69 7.52 -1.73 -9.45
C LYS A 69 6.62 -1.41 -10.65
N GLY A 70 7.09 -0.52 -11.53
CA GLY A 70 6.37 -0.13 -12.75
C GLY A 70 5.46 1.09 -12.59
N THR A 71 5.46 1.71 -11.42
CA THR A 71 4.87 3.03 -11.18
C THR A 71 5.82 3.85 -10.31
N ASP A 72 5.86 5.17 -10.50
CA ASP A 72 6.63 6.07 -9.63
C ASP A 72 5.90 6.31 -8.30
N TYR A 73 4.56 6.26 -8.33
CA TYR A 73 3.70 6.51 -7.18
C TYR A 73 2.53 5.52 -7.10
N THR A 74 2.12 5.18 -5.88
CA THR A 74 0.97 4.32 -5.61
C THR A 74 -0.22 5.10 -5.04
N ILE A 75 -1.44 4.60 -5.30
CA ILE A 75 -2.67 5.20 -4.79
C ILE A 75 -2.68 5.07 -3.26
N GLY A 76 -2.73 6.22 -2.58
CA GLY A 76 -2.69 6.32 -1.12
C GLY A 76 -1.40 6.93 -0.57
N PHE A 77 -0.30 6.91 -1.34
CA PHE A 77 1.00 7.43 -0.91
C PHE A 77 0.93 8.90 -0.48
N PHE A 78 0.44 9.80 -1.35
CA PHE A 78 0.37 11.24 -1.03
C PHE A 78 -0.60 11.57 0.11
N THR A 79 -1.68 10.80 0.27
CA THR A 79 -2.60 10.95 1.39
C THR A 79 -1.93 10.57 2.71
N ALA A 80 -1.18 9.46 2.73
CA ALA A 80 -0.40 9.03 3.88
C ALA A 80 0.70 10.05 4.20
N LEU A 81 1.42 10.54 3.18
CA LEU A 81 2.44 11.57 3.33
C LEU A 81 1.87 12.83 4.02
N GLY A 82 0.73 13.33 3.53
CA GLY A 82 0.07 14.49 4.15
C GLY A 82 -0.29 14.27 5.62
N THR A 83 -0.76 13.06 5.96
CA THR A 83 -1.08 12.67 7.34
C THR A 83 0.16 12.66 8.24
N VAL A 84 1.28 12.13 7.74
CA VAL A 84 2.55 12.08 8.50
C VAL A 84 3.12 13.49 8.70
N VAL A 85 3.11 14.32 7.66
CA VAL A 85 3.58 15.71 7.73
C VAL A 85 2.75 16.50 8.74
N GLU A 86 1.42 16.38 8.71
CA GLU A 86 0.54 17.04 9.68
C GLU A 86 0.84 16.60 11.12
N ALA A 87 1.15 15.31 11.33
CA ALA A 87 1.55 14.81 12.64
C ALA A 87 2.90 15.37 13.10
N ILE A 88 3.87 15.47 12.20
CA ILE A 88 5.19 16.07 12.48
C ILE A 88 5.03 17.55 12.85
N ASP A 89 4.23 18.31 12.11
CA ASP A 89 3.99 19.73 12.38
C ASP A 89 3.38 19.96 13.76
N ARG A 90 2.37 19.15 14.14
CA ARG A 90 1.78 19.21 15.48
C ARG A 90 2.78 18.91 16.58
N LEU A 91 3.69 17.95 16.36
CA LEU A 91 4.73 17.64 17.34
C LEU A 91 5.74 18.78 17.46
N ARG A 92 6.14 19.39 16.34
CA ARG A 92 7.11 20.47 16.26
C ARG A 92 6.73 21.68 17.12
N ASP A 93 5.47 22.07 17.12
CA ASP A 93 4.96 23.19 17.94
C ASP A 93 5.19 22.95 19.45
N THR A 94 5.01 21.71 19.89
CA THR A 94 5.19 21.35 21.30
C THR A 94 6.64 21.03 21.69
N SER A 95 7.45 20.60 20.74
CA SER A 95 8.87 20.26 20.94
C SER A 95 9.74 21.51 21.03
N SER A 96 9.47 22.52 20.19
CA SER A 96 10.19 23.80 20.21
C SER A 96 10.01 24.54 21.54
N SER A 97 8.83 24.47 22.14
CA SER A 97 8.52 25.12 23.42
C SER A 97 9.26 24.52 24.63
N HIS A 98 9.69 23.25 24.54
CA HIS A 98 10.28 22.51 25.67
C HIS A 98 11.64 21.87 25.35
N GLN A 99 12.25 22.21 24.22
CA GLN A 99 13.52 21.63 23.74
C GLN A 99 13.51 20.09 23.78
N ARG A 100 12.45 19.48 23.26
CA ARG A 100 12.29 18.01 23.23
C ARG A 100 12.64 17.43 21.88
N ILE A 101 13.24 16.25 21.91
CA ILE A 101 13.43 15.40 20.72
C ILE A 101 12.21 14.49 20.60
N SER A 102 11.61 14.46 19.41
CA SER A 102 10.50 13.56 19.08
C SER A 102 10.97 12.50 18.12
N ILE A 103 10.63 11.25 18.40
CA ILE A 103 10.84 10.12 17.48
C ILE A 103 9.47 9.78 16.89
N VAL A 104 9.39 9.74 15.56
CA VAL A 104 8.15 9.45 14.82
C VAL A 104 8.37 8.18 14.00
N GLU A 105 7.62 7.13 14.31
CA GLU A 105 7.60 5.91 13.51
C GLU A 105 6.56 6.04 12.39
N VAL A 106 6.96 5.75 11.16
CA VAL A 106 6.13 5.88 9.97
C VAL A 106 5.98 4.51 9.30
N MET A 107 4.82 4.27 8.68
CA MET A 107 4.58 3.08 7.86
C MET A 107 5.42 3.11 6.57
N GLY A 108 5.40 2.04 5.77
CA GLY A 108 6.29 1.87 4.61
C GLY A 108 6.83 0.45 4.47
N ARG A 109 6.63 -0.39 5.50
CA ARG A 109 7.03 -1.81 5.53
C ARG A 109 8.54 -1.99 5.31
N TYR A 110 8.95 -2.33 4.10
CA TYR A 110 10.36 -2.51 3.72
C TYR A 110 10.85 -1.41 2.77
N CYS A 111 10.01 -0.39 2.54
CA CYS A 111 10.27 0.76 1.69
C CYS A 111 10.30 2.04 2.54
N GLY A 112 11.37 2.81 2.40
CA GLY A 112 11.62 4.07 3.09
C GLY A 112 11.05 5.29 2.38
N ASP A 113 10.41 5.16 1.21
CA ASP A 113 9.93 6.29 0.40
C ASP A 113 9.02 7.23 1.18
N LEU A 114 8.05 6.68 1.92
CA LEU A 114 7.12 7.47 2.71
C LEU A 114 7.84 8.23 3.83
N THR A 115 8.73 7.56 4.54
CA THR A 115 9.54 8.15 5.61
C THR A 115 10.49 9.22 5.08
N LEU A 116 11.16 8.96 3.96
CA LEU A 116 12.08 9.89 3.31
C LEU A 116 11.35 11.15 2.84
N ALA A 117 10.23 10.98 2.13
CA ALA A 117 9.43 12.11 1.66
C ALA A 117 8.85 12.92 2.82
N ALA A 118 8.35 12.25 3.86
CA ALA A 118 7.81 12.91 5.05
C ALA A 118 8.88 13.66 5.83
N ALA A 119 10.09 13.12 5.93
CA ALA A 119 11.18 13.79 6.61
C ALA A 119 11.66 15.04 5.88
N ILE A 120 11.74 15.00 4.55
CA ILE A 120 12.08 16.17 3.73
C ILE A 120 10.99 17.24 3.86
N ALA A 121 9.72 16.84 3.69
CA ALA A 121 8.59 17.77 3.75
C ALA A 121 8.37 18.34 5.16
N GLY A 122 8.52 17.51 6.19
CA GLY A 122 8.35 17.84 7.60
C GLY A 122 9.63 18.37 8.25
N GLY A 123 10.72 18.58 7.52
CA GLY A 123 11.97 19.18 7.99
C GLY A 123 12.63 18.45 9.17
N CYS A 124 12.71 17.11 9.11
CA CYS A 124 13.34 16.28 10.13
C CYS A 124 14.88 16.34 10.05
N GLU A 125 15.54 16.30 11.20
CA GLU A 125 17.01 16.38 11.29
C GLU A 125 17.70 15.04 11.01
N PHE A 126 17.08 13.94 11.44
CA PHE A 126 17.60 12.58 11.24
C PHE A 126 16.51 11.69 10.67
N ILE A 127 16.91 10.78 9.77
CA ILE A 127 16.04 9.77 9.18
C ILE A 127 16.69 8.40 9.30
N VAL A 128 15.88 7.37 9.51
CA VAL A 128 16.30 5.98 9.50
C VAL A 128 15.40 5.25 8.53
N VAL A 129 15.98 4.69 7.46
CA VAL A 129 15.24 3.99 6.40
C VAL A 129 15.92 2.65 6.08
N PRO A 130 15.17 1.61 5.69
CA PRO A 130 15.73 0.29 5.46
C PRO A 130 16.76 0.25 4.31
N GLU A 131 16.67 1.15 3.34
CA GLU A 131 17.56 1.24 2.18
C GLU A 131 18.93 1.80 2.50
N SER A 132 19.05 2.59 3.58
CA SER A 132 20.30 3.25 3.97
C SER A 132 20.69 2.82 5.36
N ARG A 133 21.78 2.07 5.47
CA ARG A 133 22.40 1.77 6.77
C ARG A 133 23.25 2.96 7.19
N ILE A 134 22.95 3.48 8.37
CA ILE A 134 23.78 4.47 9.09
C ILE A 134 24.94 3.72 9.74
#